data_AF-A0A852ZPY8-F1
#
_entry.id   AF-A0A852ZPY8-F1
#
_cell.length_a   1.000
_cell.length_b   1.000
_cell.length_c   1.000
_cell.angle_alpha   90.00
_cell.angle_beta   90.00
_cell.angle_gamma   90.00
#
_symmetry.space_group_name_H-M   'P 1'
#
loop_
_entity.id
_entity.type
_entity.pdbx_description
1 polymer ?
#
loop_
_entity_poly.entity_id
_entity_poly.type
_entity_poly.pdbx_seq_one_letter_code
_entity_poly.pdbx_strand_id
1 'polypeptide(L)'
;MGTTRFVFLDPDGMAGGWLYVVVRAPTGVVYQQQYGGTACRQGEVEGFLVPVFGPDALEALHALFVEEFRGAGTPNHSWPEPERARLRGAVAGITYWASDGHTEEPHPLRLDESRILDVDEAWVPVVTPDGPGVLLWFNSD
;
A
#
# COMPACT_ATOMS: atom_id res chain seq x y z
N MET A 1 -1.63 14.75 -26.48
CA MET A 1 -1.03 14.46 -25.16
C MET A 1 -2.17 14.56 -24.15
N GLY A 2 -2.55 13.46 -23.50
CA GLY A 2 -3.60 13.49 -22.49
C GLY A 2 -3.12 14.26 -21.27
N THR A 3 -3.98 15.09 -20.68
CA THR A 3 -3.66 15.84 -19.47
C THR A 3 -3.57 14.89 -18.27
N THR A 4 -2.41 14.85 -17.60
CA THR A 4 -2.25 14.14 -16.32
C THR A 4 -3.22 14.67 -15.28
N ARG A 5 -3.92 13.77 -14.60
CA ARG A 5 -4.84 14.08 -13.50
C ARG A 5 -4.24 13.60 -12.19
N PHE A 6 -4.37 14.42 -11.16
CA PHE A 6 -3.91 14.10 -9.81
C PHE A 6 -5.11 13.85 -8.91
N VAL A 7 -5.03 12.79 -8.10
CA VAL A 7 -6.05 12.42 -7.11
C VAL A 7 -5.36 12.28 -5.75
N PHE A 8 -5.65 13.19 -4.83
CA PHE A 8 -5.19 13.05 -3.45
C PHE A 8 -6.10 12.08 -2.70
N LEU A 9 -5.49 11.04 -2.13
CA LEU A 9 -6.13 10.12 -1.22
C LEU A 9 -6.10 10.72 0.19
N ASP A 10 -7.26 10.77 0.82
CA ASP A 10 -7.45 11.28 2.18
C ASP A 10 -6.81 12.66 2.43
N PRO A 11 -7.19 13.69 1.64
CA PRO A 11 -6.50 14.99 1.65
C PRO A 11 -6.64 15.76 2.98
N ASP A 12 -7.65 15.43 3.79
CA ASP A 12 -7.88 16.03 5.10
C ASP A 12 -7.46 15.12 6.27
N GLY A 13 -7.01 13.89 5.99
CA GLY A 13 -6.56 12.91 6.99
C GLY A 13 -7.67 12.38 7.89
N MET A 14 -8.94 12.64 7.56
CA MET A 14 -10.08 12.30 8.42
C MET A 14 -10.72 10.97 8.05
N ALA A 15 -10.37 10.38 6.90
CA ALA A 15 -10.95 9.12 6.45
C ALA A 15 -10.28 7.92 7.13
N GLY A 16 -11.04 7.17 7.94
CA GLY A 16 -10.57 5.94 8.58
C GLY A 16 -11.06 4.66 7.90
N GLY A 17 -10.34 3.56 8.12
CA GLY A 17 -10.80 2.20 7.79
C GLY A 17 -10.70 1.80 6.32
N TRP A 18 -9.99 2.57 5.49
CA TRP A 18 -9.78 2.23 4.09
C TRP A 18 -8.44 1.52 3.86
N LEU A 19 -8.42 0.66 2.83
CA LEU A 19 -7.26 -0.08 2.38
C LEU A 19 -7.34 -0.22 0.86
N TYR A 20 -6.34 0.30 0.16
CA TYR A 20 -6.32 0.40 -1.29
C TYR A 20 -5.02 -0.16 -1.86
N VAL A 21 -5.08 -0.66 -3.09
CA VAL A 21 -3.90 -0.89 -3.92
C VAL A 21 -4.00 -0.01 -5.15
N VAL A 22 -2.97 0.78 -5.43
CA VAL A 22 -2.82 1.40 -6.75
C VAL A 22 -1.93 0.50 -7.59
N VAL A 23 -2.53 -0.16 -8.58
CA VAL A 23 -1.80 -1.01 -9.54
C VAL A 23 -1.21 -0.11 -10.62
N ARG A 24 0.10 -0.22 -10.84
CA ARG A 24 0.83 0.65 -11.76
C ARG A 24 0.41 0.40 -13.20
N ALA A 25 -0.07 1.45 -13.87
CA ALA A 25 -0.45 1.42 -15.26
C ALA A 25 -0.42 2.85 -15.86
N PRO A 26 -0.15 3.02 -17.16
CA PRO A 26 -0.09 4.33 -17.81
C PRO A 26 -1.50 4.88 -18.09
N THR A 27 -2.23 5.24 -17.03
CA THR A 27 -3.64 5.68 -17.09
C THR A 27 -3.78 7.20 -17.30
N GLY A 28 -2.71 7.96 -17.10
CA GLY A 28 -2.75 9.42 -16.95
C GLY A 28 -3.34 9.90 -15.62
N VAL A 29 -3.61 9.00 -14.67
CA VAL A 29 -4.12 9.31 -13.33
C VAL A 29 -3.07 8.96 -12.29
N VAL A 30 -2.60 9.98 -11.56
CA VAL A 30 -1.60 9.88 -10.51
C VAL A 30 -2.28 10.04 -9.15
N TYR A 31 -2.18 9.01 -8.31
CA TYR A 31 -2.65 9.05 -6.93
C TYR A 31 -1.55 9.59 -6.04
N GLN A 32 -1.90 10.50 -5.13
CA GLN A 32 -1.00 11.14 -4.18
C GLN A 32 -1.50 10.90 -2.76
N GLN A 33 -0.57 10.68 -1.83
CA GLN A 33 -0.89 10.41 -0.42
C GLN A 33 0.25 10.83 0.50
N GLN A 34 -0.11 11.29 1.70
CA GLN A 34 0.81 11.33 2.84
C GLN A 34 1.02 9.94 3.45
N TYR A 35 2.28 9.58 3.68
CA TYR A 35 2.68 8.30 4.27
C TYR A 35 3.86 8.48 5.24
N GLY A 36 4.27 7.41 5.92
CA GLY A 36 5.42 7.41 6.83
C GLY A 36 5.13 8.00 8.21
N GLY A 37 3.87 8.02 8.65
CA GLY A 37 3.46 8.52 9.96
C GLY A 37 3.86 9.97 10.17
N THR A 38 4.55 10.24 11.28
CA THR A 38 5.06 11.57 11.68
C THR A 38 6.14 12.14 10.78
N ALA A 39 6.70 11.35 9.84
CA ALA A 39 7.61 11.87 8.83
C ALA A 39 6.89 12.62 7.70
N CYS A 40 5.57 12.47 7.59
CA CYS A 40 4.70 13.17 6.63
C CYS A 40 5.23 13.15 5.18
N ARG A 41 5.73 11.99 4.73
CA ARG A 41 6.27 11.83 3.37
C ARG A 41 5.15 11.93 2.35
N GLN A 42 5.49 12.36 1.14
CA GLN A 42 4.55 12.48 0.03
C GLN A 42 4.90 11.46 -1.04
N GLY A 43 3.95 10.60 -1.36
CA GLY A 43 4.11 9.53 -2.34
C GLY A 43 3.19 9.75 -3.53
N GLU A 44 3.66 9.37 -4.72
CA GLU A 44 2.85 9.42 -5.93
C GLU A 44 3.00 8.15 -6.78
N VAL A 45 1.88 7.69 -7.33
CA VAL A 45 1.86 6.50 -8.19
C VAL A 45 0.79 6.64 -9.27
N GLU A 46 1.21 6.49 -10.53
CA GLU A 46 0.30 6.41 -11.67
C GLU A 46 -0.31 5.02 -11.77
N GLY A 47 -1.62 4.94 -11.98
CA GLY A 47 -2.29 3.65 -12.08
C GLY A 47 -3.80 3.70 -11.98
N PHE A 48 -4.37 2.59 -11.56
CA PHE A 48 -5.78 2.48 -11.17
C PHE A 48 -5.86 1.99 -9.72
N LEU A 49 -6.85 2.52 -9.00
CA LEU A 49 -7.07 2.21 -7.58
C LEU A 49 -8.03 1.04 -7.46
N VAL A 50 -7.66 0.07 -6.62
CA VAL A 50 -8.45 -1.12 -6.29
C VAL A 50 -8.71 -1.11 -4.79
N PRO A 51 -9.99 -1.00 -4.37
CA PRO A 51 -10.37 -1.27 -3.00
C PRO A 51 -10.11 -2.73 -2.64
N VAL A 52 -9.39 -2.97 -1.55
CA VAL A 52 -9.11 -4.32 -1.05
C VAL A 52 -9.60 -4.45 0.38
N PHE A 53 -9.78 -5.68 0.83
CA PHE A 53 -10.28 -5.98 2.18
C PHE A 53 -9.33 -6.93 2.90
N GLY A 54 -9.03 -6.59 4.15
CA GLY A 54 -8.13 -7.35 5.01
C GLY A 54 -7.97 -6.67 6.38
N PRO A 55 -9.02 -6.66 7.22
CA PRO A 55 -9.00 -5.96 8.51
C PRO A 55 -7.90 -6.50 9.44
N ASP A 56 -7.77 -7.83 9.58
CA ASP A 56 -6.73 -8.45 10.40
C ASP A 56 -5.31 -8.12 9.88
N ALA A 57 -5.16 -8.05 8.55
CA ALA A 57 -3.91 -7.65 7.92
C ALA A 57 -3.60 -6.17 8.16
N LEU A 58 -4.61 -5.31 8.13
CA LEU A 58 -4.48 -3.88 8.43
C LEU A 58 -4.09 -3.66 9.89
N GLU A 59 -4.69 -4.39 10.83
CA GLU A 59 -4.27 -4.41 12.23
C GLU A 59 -2.83 -4.88 12.39
N ALA A 60 -2.41 -5.93 11.66
CA ALA A 60 -1.04 -6.42 11.70
C ALA A 60 -0.03 -5.40 11.12
N LEU A 61 -0.39 -4.68 10.06
CA LEU A 61 0.40 -3.58 9.50
C LEU A 61 0.50 -2.42 10.51
N HIS A 62 -0.61 -2.05 11.15
CA HIS A 62 -0.63 -1.03 12.19
C HIS A 62 0.27 -1.41 13.37
N ALA A 63 0.19 -2.64 13.87
CA ALA A 63 1.06 -3.10 14.94
C ALA A 63 2.55 -3.03 14.54
N LEU A 64 2.89 -3.39 13.30
CA LEU A 64 4.26 -3.32 12.80
C LEU A 64 4.78 -1.87 12.69
N PHE A 65 4.02 -0.97 12.09
CA PHE A 65 4.50 0.40 11.82
C PHE A 65 4.29 1.37 12.99
N VAL A 66 3.15 1.29 13.67
CA VAL A 66 2.78 2.24 14.73
C VAL A 66 3.36 1.80 16.07
N GLU A 67 3.22 0.54 16.46
CA GLU A 67 3.66 0.10 17.79
C GLU A 67 5.16 -0.14 17.83
N GLU A 68 5.72 -0.82 16.82
CA GLU A 68 7.14 -1.22 16.81
C GLU A 68 8.05 -0.14 16.22
N PHE A 69 7.69 0.46 15.08
CA PHE A 69 8.45 1.57 14.48
C PHE A 69 8.02 2.96 14.98
N ARG A 70 7.08 3.02 15.94
CA ARG A 70 6.65 4.25 16.63
C ARG A 70 6.13 5.34 15.69
N GLY A 71 5.60 4.97 14.52
CA GLY A 71 5.05 5.92 13.55
C GLY A 71 6.08 6.92 12.99
N ALA A 72 7.38 6.62 13.04
CA ALA A 72 8.44 7.48 12.48
C ALA A 72 8.76 7.15 11.00
N GLY A 73 7.99 6.24 10.42
CA GLY A 73 8.31 5.56 9.16
C GLY A 73 9.57 4.70 9.24
N THR A 74 9.94 4.06 8.14
CA THR A 74 11.10 3.15 8.05
C THR A 74 12.18 3.62 7.06
N PRO A 75 12.67 4.87 7.13
CA PRO A 75 13.67 5.36 6.18
C PRO A 75 14.99 4.59 6.32
N ASN A 76 15.47 4.05 5.20
CA ASN A 76 16.71 3.26 5.13
C ASN A 76 16.74 2.05 6.09
N HIS A 77 15.56 1.55 6.48
CA HIS A 77 15.48 0.39 7.35
C HIS A 77 15.91 -0.87 6.60
N SER A 78 16.77 -1.68 7.23
CA SER A 78 17.37 -2.84 6.56
C SER A 78 16.42 -4.04 6.40
N TRP A 79 15.22 -3.98 6.99
CA TRP A 79 14.20 -5.05 6.95
C TRP A 79 14.79 -6.45 7.19
N PRO A 80 15.27 -6.73 8.41
CA PRO A 80 15.77 -8.06 8.78
C PRO A 80 14.70 -9.13 8.59
N GLU A 81 15.11 -10.37 8.34
CA GLU A 81 14.19 -11.44 7.92
C GLU A 81 12.97 -11.65 8.84
N PRO A 82 13.08 -11.58 10.19
CA PRO A 82 11.91 -11.72 11.04
C PRO A 82 10.83 -10.67 10.79
N GLU A 83 11.23 -9.41 10.58
CA GLU A 83 10.32 -8.30 10.30
C GLU A 83 9.77 -8.38 8.87
N ARG A 84 10.64 -8.73 7.91
CA ARG A 84 10.24 -8.96 6.52
C ARG A 84 9.22 -10.10 6.41
N ALA A 85 9.41 -11.19 7.15
CA ALA A 85 8.49 -12.31 7.19
C ALA A 85 7.13 -11.92 7.78
N ARG A 86 7.11 -11.06 8.80
CA ARG A 86 5.86 -10.50 9.35
C ARG A 86 5.15 -9.60 8.36
N LEU A 87 5.88 -8.69 7.70
CA LEU A 87 5.31 -7.85 6.64
C LEU A 87 4.74 -8.70 5.50
N ARG A 88 5.49 -9.70 5.05
CA ARG A 88 5.06 -10.65 4.01
C ARG A 88 3.78 -11.37 4.42
N GLY A 89 3.68 -11.81 5.68
CA GLY A 89 2.48 -12.43 6.23
C GLY A 89 1.28 -11.49 6.29
N ALA A 90 1.49 -10.25 6.75
CA ALA A 90 0.43 -9.23 6.79
C ALA A 90 -0.09 -8.91 5.37
N VAL A 91 0.81 -8.67 4.41
CA VAL A 91 0.45 -8.43 3.01
C VAL A 91 -0.30 -9.63 2.42
N ALA A 92 0.16 -10.86 2.66
CA ALA A 92 -0.51 -12.07 2.18
C ALA A 92 -1.90 -12.30 2.79
N GLY A 93 -2.22 -11.68 3.92
CA GLY A 93 -3.56 -11.70 4.51
C GLY A 93 -4.60 -10.85 3.77
N ILE A 94 -4.18 -10.03 2.81
CA ILE A 94 -5.07 -9.16 2.04
C ILE A 94 -5.47 -9.86 0.74
N THR A 95 -6.78 -9.96 0.51
CA THR A 95 -7.31 -10.57 -0.72
C THR A 95 -7.48 -9.52 -1.81
N TYR A 96 -6.90 -9.80 -2.97
CA TYR A 96 -7.09 -9.06 -4.21
C TYR A 96 -7.95 -9.89 -5.16
N TRP A 97 -9.00 -9.31 -5.73
CA TRP A 97 -9.86 -9.98 -6.70
C TRP A 97 -9.44 -9.58 -8.11
N ALA A 98 -8.77 -10.49 -8.80
CA ALA A 98 -8.45 -10.31 -10.21
C ALA A 98 -9.70 -10.61 -11.05
N SER A 99 -9.93 -9.82 -12.10
CA SER A 99 -11.06 -10.04 -12.99
C SER A 99 -10.69 -9.74 -14.44
N ASP A 100 -11.14 -10.61 -15.34
CA ASP A 100 -11.10 -10.41 -16.79
C ASP A 100 -12.44 -9.89 -17.35
N GLY A 101 -13.34 -9.45 -16.46
CA GLY A 101 -14.70 -9.04 -16.78
C GLY A 101 -15.72 -10.17 -16.89
N HIS A 102 -15.31 -11.44 -16.71
CA HIS A 102 -16.18 -12.61 -16.77
C HIS A 102 -16.03 -13.51 -15.54
N THR A 103 -14.81 -13.66 -15.03
CA THR A 103 -14.51 -14.37 -13.78
C THR A 103 -13.89 -13.42 -12.76
N GLU A 104 -14.09 -13.76 -11.49
CA GLU A 104 -13.47 -13.08 -10.35
C GLU A 104 -12.72 -14.15 -9.55
N GLU A 105 -11.41 -14.01 -9.45
CA GLU A 105 -10.54 -14.97 -8.75
C GLU A 105 -9.84 -14.27 -7.58
N PRO A 106 -9.96 -14.79 -6.35
CA PRO A 106 -9.29 -14.23 -5.19
C PRO A 106 -7.82 -14.67 -5.16
N HIS A 107 -6.92 -13.71 -5.00
CA HIS A 107 -5.48 -13.92 -4.84
C HIS A 107 -4.95 -13.18 -3.62
N PRO A 108 -4.12 -13.82 -2.78
CA PRO A 108 -3.40 -13.08 -1.74
C PRO A 108 -2.42 -12.10 -2.40
N LEU A 109 -2.32 -10.89 -1.85
CA LEU A 109 -1.27 -9.95 -2.24
C LEU A 109 0.10 -10.52 -1.91
N ARG A 110 1.11 -10.13 -2.68
CA ARG A 110 2.50 -10.48 -2.42
C ARG A 110 3.31 -9.23 -2.18
N LEU A 111 4.16 -9.25 -1.16
CA LEU A 111 5.14 -8.19 -0.94
C LEU A 111 6.11 -8.14 -2.12
N ASP A 112 6.36 -6.95 -2.66
CA ASP A 112 7.39 -6.76 -3.68
C ASP A 112 8.76 -6.55 -3.02
N GLU A 113 9.45 -7.67 -2.74
CA GLU A 113 10.75 -7.64 -2.08
C GLU A 113 11.86 -6.99 -2.90
N SER A 114 11.69 -6.83 -4.21
CA SER A 114 12.64 -6.10 -5.04
C SER A 114 12.68 -4.60 -4.72
N ARG A 115 11.60 -4.09 -4.10
CA ARG A 115 11.42 -2.71 -3.65
C ARG A 115 11.33 -2.60 -2.12
N ILE A 116 11.94 -3.53 -1.39
CA ILE A 116 11.88 -3.55 0.09
C ILE A 116 12.38 -2.25 0.74
N LEU A 117 13.31 -1.53 0.09
CA LEU A 117 13.83 -0.25 0.57
C LEU A 117 12.83 0.91 0.44
N ASP A 118 11.80 0.74 -0.42
CA ASP A 118 10.73 1.71 -0.58
C ASP A 118 9.59 1.47 0.42
N VAL A 119 9.62 0.37 1.18
CA VAL A 119 8.58 0.09 2.17
C VAL A 119 8.61 1.13 3.28
N ASP A 120 7.43 1.67 3.56
CA ASP A 120 7.17 2.58 4.65
C ASP A 120 5.73 2.43 5.16
N GLU A 121 5.44 3.05 6.30
CA GLU A 121 4.08 3.12 6.82
C GLU A 121 3.16 3.75 5.77
N ALA A 122 2.00 3.15 5.54
CA ALA A 122 1.01 3.53 4.55
C ALA A 122 1.54 3.56 3.10
N TRP A 123 2.68 2.90 2.84
CA TRP A 123 3.30 2.80 1.52
C TRP A 123 4.08 1.48 1.37
N VAL A 124 3.40 0.42 0.95
CA VAL A 124 4.01 -0.91 0.83
C VAL A 124 3.98 -1.38 -0.63
N PRO A 125 5.13 -1.50 -1.31
CA PRO A 125 5.22 -2.14 -2.62
C PRO A 125 4.66 -3.57 -2.61
N VAL A 126 3.73 -3.85 -3.54
CA VAL A 126 3.11 -5.16 -3.70
C VAL A 126 3.13 -5.63 -5.15
N VAL A 127 2.92 -6.92 -5.36
CA VAL A 127 2.67 -7.55 -6.65
C VAL A 127 1.26 -8.14 -6.64
N THR A 128 0.42 -7.68 -7.57
CA THR A 128 -0.93 -8.21 -7.82
C THR A 128 -0.93 -9.07 -9.10
N PRO A 129 -2.00 -9.83 -9.37
CA PRO A 129 -2.19 -10.48 -10.67
C PRO A 129 -2.16 -9.52 -11.87
N ASP A 130 -2.59 -8.27 -11.67
CA ASP A 130 -2.64 -7.23 -12.72
C ASP A 130 -1.33 -6.44 -12.86
N GLY A 131 -0.36 -6.65 -11.97
CA GLY A 131 0.97 -6.06 -12.07
C GLY A 131 1.53 -5.55 -10.73
N PRO A 132 2.67 -4.83 -10.77
CA PRO A 132 3.22 -4.20 -9.58
C PRO A 132 2.31 -3.06 -9.10
N GLY A 133 2.15 -2.94 -7.79
CA GLY A 133 1.35 -1.90 -7.16
C GLY A 133 2.00 -1.32 -5.91
N VAL A 134 1.24 -0.47 -5.25
CA VAL A 134 1.52 0.06 -3.90
C VAL A 134 0.25 -0.12 -3.07
N LEU A 135 0.38 -0.79 -1.94
CA LEU A 135 -0.63 -0.92 -0.90
C LEU A 135 -0.58 0.33 -0.01
N LEU A 136 -1.76 0.91 0.20
CA LEU A 136 -1.99 2.20 0.83
C LEU A 136 -3.13 2.07 1.84
N TRP A 137 -3.02 2.72 3.00
CA TRP A 137 -4.09 2.81 4.00
C TRP A 137 -4.04 4.17 4.70
N PHE A 138 -5.03 4.44 5.55
CA PHE A 138 -5.09 5.68 6.32
C PHE A 138 -3.84 5.81 7.20
N ASN A 139 -3.07 6.87 6.97
CA ASN A 139 -1.84 7.14 7.70
C ASN A 139 -2.20 7.51 9.15
N SER A 140 -1.39 7.07 10.13
CA SER A 140 -1.76 7.15 11.56
C SER A 140 -1.34 8.44 12.28
N ASP A 141 -1.14 9.55 11.56
CA ASP A 141 -0.68 10.82 12.15
C ASP A 141 -1.71 11.59 13.00
#